data_AF-A0A7W7ZI54-F1
#
_entry.id   AF-A0A7W7ZI54-F1
#
_cell.length_a   1.000
_cell.length_b   1.000
_cell.length_c   1.000
_cell.angle_alpha   90.00
_cell.angle_beta   90.00
_cell.angle_gamma   90.00
#
_symmetry.space_group_name_H-M   'P 1'
#
loop_
_entity.id
_entity.type
_entity.pdbx_description
1 polymer ?
#
loop_
_entity_poly.entity_id
_entity_poly.type
_entity_poly.pdbx_seq_one_letter_code
_entity_poly.pdbx_strand_id
1 'polypeptide(L)'
;MEALLANDRLKEAQEFRWVRLERYLDASSLRAFLDALPESDRAASEQKALRYALAYSHFATALRFFTDWPDPLGAAHLVLDRRVELDGNLYFVLDPAAKALEGKHPQAATLIYRAMIEHTLDRAKSTRYGHAARHLFECKSLMAKIGSYNDLEPHRAFLARIKGSHARKTGFWSRVAELDPLWV
;
A
#
# COMPACT_ATOMS: atom_id res chain seq x y z
N MET A 1 44.18 22.38 -0.44
CA MET A 1 44.20 20.91 -0.35
C MET A 1 43.13 20.40 0.61
N GLU A 2 43.05 20.89 1.85
CA GLU A 2 42.04 20.48 2.84
C GLU A 2 40.58 20.72 2.41
N ALA A 3 40.27 21.84 1.76
CA ALA A 3 38.91 22.13 1.27
C ALA A 3 38.42 21.18 0.17
N LEU A 4 39.33 20.66 -0.68
CA LEU A 4 39.01 19.67 -1.71
C LEU A 4 38.75 18.30 -1.07
N LEU A 5 39.60 17.87 -0.14
CA LEU A 5 39.42 16.62 0.61
C LEU A 5 38.14 16.63 1.45
N ALA A 6 37.78 17.78 2.03
CA ALA A 6 36.52 17.93 2.75
C ALA A 6 35.30 17.79 1.81
N ASN A 7 35.37 18.38 0.61
CA ASN A 7 34.32 18.27 -0.39
C ASN A 7 34.15 16.84 -0.93
N ASP A 8 35.25 16.12 -1.15
CA ASP A 8 35.21 14.73 -1.63
C ASP A 8 34.59 13.81 -0.58
N ARG A 9 34.94 13.98 0.70
CA ARG A 9 34.33 13.22 1.81
C ARG A 9 32.82 13.49 1.95
N LEU A 10 32.37 14.71 1.68
CA LEU A 10 30.94 15.05 1.69
C LEU A 10 30.19 14.36 0.54
N LYS A 11 30.80 14.29 -0.64
CA LYS A 11 30.24 13.55 -1.79
C LYS A 11 30.16 12.06 -1.52
N GLU A 12 31.24 11.44 -1.04
CA GLU A 12 31.26 10.02 -0.66
C GLU A 12 30.19 9.69 0.38
N ALA A 13 30.04 10.55 1.40
CA ALA A 13 29.00 10.37 2.40
C ALA A 13 27.59 10.47 1.79
N GLN A 14 27.38 11.34 0.80
CA GLN A 14 26.09 11.48 0.13
C GLN A 14 25.77 10.31 -0.79
N GLU A 15 26.76 9.80 -1.50
CA GLU A 15 26.64 8.56 -2.29
C GLU A 15 26.30 7.38 -1.39
N PHE A 16 26.94 7.27 -0.22
CA PHE A 16 26.63 6.22 0.75
C PHE A 16 25.18 6.29 1.26
N ARG A 17 24.65 7.51 1.51
CA ARG A 17 23.24 7.68 1.89
C ARG A 17 22.30 7.22 0.78
N TRP A 18 22.64 7.52 -0.49
CA TRP A 18 21.86 7.04 -1.64
C TRP A 18 21.89 5.52 -1.75
N VAL A 19 23.06 4.89 -1.68
CA VAL A 19 23.20 3.41 -1.72
C VAL A 19 22.42 2.74 -0.59
N ARG A 20 22.39 3.36 0.61
CA ARG A 20 21.58 2.87 1.72
C ARG A 20 20.08 2.96 1.42
N LEU A 21 19.62 4.08 0.86
CA LEU A 21 18.24 4.25 0.41
C LEU A 21 17.89 3.20 -0.65
N GLU A 22 18.75 2.98 -1.64
CA GLU A 22 18.55 1.97 -2.68
C GLU A 22 18.44 0.55 -2.12
N ARG A 23 19.19 0.24 -1.05
CA ARG A 23 19.22 -1.09 -0.43
C ARG A 23 18.02 -1.40 0.46
N TYR A 24 17.55 -0.42 1.22
CA TYR A 24 16.52 -0.64 2.24
C TYR A 24 15.16 -0.05 1.89
N LEU A 25 15.15 1.01 1.07
CA LEU A 25 13.99 1.79 0.68
C LEU A 25 13.07 2.09 1.88
N ASP A 26 13.58 2.88 2.82
CA ASP A 26 12.85 3.26 4.03
C ASP A 26 12.85 4.78 4.22
N ALA A 27 11.82 5.29 4.90
CA ALA A 27 11.62 6.73 5.11
C ALA A 27 12.77 7.40 5.87
N SER A 28 13.46 6.67 6.77
CA SER A 28 14.57 7.23 7.54
C SER A 28 15.81 7.44 6.68
N SER A 29 16.08 6.51 5.76
CA SER A 29 17.16 6.62 4.79
C SER A 29 16.92 7.77 3.80
N LEU A 30 15.68 7.97 3.32
CA LEU A 30 15.34 9.13 2.48
C LEU A 30 15.50 10.44 3.27
N ARG A 31 15.00 10.51 4.50
CA ARG A 31 15.13 11.71 5.33
C ARG A 31 16.59 12.09 5.55
N ALA A 32 17.42 11.12 5.93
CA ALA A 32 18.85 11.34 6.12
C ALA A 32 19.56 11.80 4.83
N PHE A 33 19.15 11.27 3.67
CA PHE A 33 19.66 11.70 2.36
C PHE A 33 19.29 13.15 2.04
N LEU A 34 18.02 13.53 2.23
CA LEU A 34 17.54 14.90 1.99
C LEU A 34 18.14 15.89 2.97
N ASP A 35 18.31 15.51 4.24
CA ASP A 35 18.84 16.38 5.29
C ASP A 35 20.26 16.86 5.05
N ALA A 36 21.04 16.11 4.27
CA ALA A 36 22.39 16.47 3.87
C ALA A 36 22.47 17.33 2.60
N LEU A 37 21.34 17.62 1.94
CA LEU A 37 21.29 18.42 0.71
C LEU A 37 20.99 19.90 0.98
N PRO A 38 21.50 20.80 0.11
CA PRO A 38 20.99 22.16 0.00
C PRO A 38 19.48 22.16 -0.26
N GLU A 39 18.77 23.13 0.31
CA GLU A 39 17.30 23.24 0.16
C GLU A 39 16.86 23.29 -1.32
N SER A 40 17.66 23.91 -2.19
CA SER A 40 17.43 23.99 -3.64
C SER A 40 17.32 22.62 -4.32
N ASP A 41 17.99 21.61 -3.77
CA ASP A 41 18.15 20.31 -4.42
C ASP A 41 17.21 19.25 -3.83
N ARG A 42 16.58 19.55 -2.68
CA ARG A 42 15.76 18.59 -1.93
C ARG A 42 14.56 18.10 -2.72
N ALA A 43 13.77 19.00 -3.30
CA ALA A 43 12.55 18.63 -4.01
C ALA A 43 12.81 17.73 -5.23
N ALA A 44 13.83 18.06 -6.03
CA ALA A 44 14.22 17.24 -7.19
C ALA A 44 14.76 15.86 -6.75
N SER A 45 15.50 15.84 -5.65
CA SER A 45 16.07 14.62 -5.07
C SER A 45 15.01 13.71 -4.44
N GLU A 46 14.01 14.28 -3.77
CA GLU A 46 12.85 13.56 -3.27
C GLU A 46 12.08 12.94 -4.44
N GLN A 47 11.78 13.72 -5.48
CA GLN A 47 11.06 13.20 -6.65
C GLN A 47 11.83 12.06 -7.35
N LYS A 48 13.17 12.13 -7.41
CA LYS A 48 14.02 11.04 -7.88
C LYS A 48 13.86 9.79 -7.01
N ALA A 49 13.85 9.94 -5.68
CA ALA A 49 13.66 8.83 -4.75
C ALA A 49 12.26 8.19 -4.87
N LEU A 50 11.20 9.00 -5.00
CA LEU A 50 9.84 8.49 -5.21
C LEU A 50 9.72 7.70 -6.53
N ARG A 51 10.35 8.19 -7.61
CA ARG A 51 10.42 7.45 -8.89
C ARG A 51 11.18 6.13 -8.75
N TYR A 52 12.28 6.12 -8.02
CA TYR A 52 13.03 4.90 -7.72
C TYR A 52 12.16 3.90 -6.93
N ALA A 53 11.41 4.39 -5.94
CA ALA A 53 10.52 3.57 -5.11
C ALA A 53 9.42 2.86 -5.94
N LEU A 54 8.85 3.52 -6.96
CA LEU A 54 7.86 2.90 -7.85
C LEU A 54 8.42 1.69 -8.62
N ALA A 55 9.69 1.76 -9.02
CA ALA A 55 10.39 0.70 -9.76
C ALA A 55 11.06 -0.35 -8.84
N TYR A 56 10.95 -0.19 -7.53
CA TYR A 56 11.66 -1.07 -6.59
C TYR A 56 11.14 -2.50 -6.64
N SER A 57 12.04 -3.47 -6.73
CA SER A 57 11.68 -4.88 -7.00
C SER A 57 10.71 -5.46 -5.95
N HIS A 58 10.89 -5.14 -4.67
CA HIS A 58 10.03 -5.66 -3.61
C HIS A 58 8.81 -4.78 -3.36
N PHE A 59 7.65 -5.20 -3.89
CA PHE A 59 6.37 -4.49 -3.76
C PHE A 59 6.03 -4.09 -2.32
N ALA A 60 6.10 -5.02 -1.37
CA ALA A 60 5.72 -4.77 0.01
C ALA A 60 6.61 -3.71 0.68
N THR A 61 7.91 -3.72 0.37
CA THR A 61 8.85 -2.70 0.85
C THR A 61 8.53 -1.34 0.26
N ALA A 62 8.26 -1.27 -1.05
CA ALA A 62 7.87 -0.03 -1.71
C ALA A 62 6.54 0.53 -1.18
N LEU A 63 5.53 -0.32 -0.98
CA LEU A 63 4.24 0.11 -0.44
C LEU A 63 4.38 0.62 0.99
N ARG A 64 5.16 -0.08 1.82
CA ARG A 64 5.48 0.40 3.16
C ARG A 64 6.21 1.74 3.12
N PHE A 65 7.18 1.90 2.21
CA PHE A 65 7.89 3.15 2.03
C PHE A 65 6.95 4.32 1.72
N PHE A 66 6.02 4.19 0.76
CA PHE A 66 5.05 5.25 0.46
C PHE A 66 4.02 5.51 1.57
N THR A 67 3.86 4.56 2.48
CA THR A 67 2.99 4.73 3.66
C THR A 67 3.73 5.46 4.77
N ASP A 68 4.98 5.08 5.03
CA ASP A 68 5.85 5.66 6.07
C ASP A 68 6.40 7.05 5.66
N TRP A 69 6.63 7.25 4.36
CA TRP A 69 6.87 8.54 3.71
C TRP A 69 5.60 8.94 2.97
N PRO A 70 4.71 9.75 3.59
CA PRO A 70 3.30 9.82 3.21
C PRO A 70 3.06 10.47 1.83
N ASP A 71 3.23 9.66 0.79
CA ASP A 71 2.96 9.97 -0.61
C ASP A 71 1.84 9.03 -1.10
N PRO A 72 0.56 9.38 -0.84
CA PRO A 72 -0.57 8.53 -1.19
C PRO A 72 -0.74 8.39 -2.71
N LEU A 73 -0.23 9.33 -3.51
CA LEU A 73 -0.26 9.23 -4.97
C LEU A 73 0.69 8.14 -5.46
N GLY A 74 1.93 8.12 -4.95
CA GLY A 74 2.90 7.06 -5.23
C GLY A 74 2.43 5.68 -4.78
N ALA A 75 1.86 5.57 -3.57
CA ALA A 75 1.24 4.33 -3.09
C ALA A 75 0.11 3.84 -4.01
N ALA A 76 -0.77 4.76 -4.47
CA ALA A 76 -1.85 4.42 -5.38
C ALA A 76 -1.34 3.91 -6.73
N HIS A 77 -0.36 4.59 -7.34
CA HIS A 77 0.25 4.15 -8.60
C HIS A 77 0.87 2.77 -8.46
N LEU A 78 1.64 2.54 -7.40
CA LEU A 78 2.26 1.23 -7.14
C LEU A 78 1.20 0.12 -7.09
N VAL A 79 0.10 0.33 -6.36
CA VAL A 79 -0.97 -0.66 -6.20
C VAL A 79 -1.71 -0.92 -7.51
N LEU A 80 -2.01 0.11 -8.28
CA LEU A 80 -2.77 -0.01 -9.53
C LEU A 80 -1.95 -0.71 -10.62
N ASP A 81 -0.68 -0.31 -10.78
CA ASP A 81 0.22 -0.80 -11.82
C ASP A 81 0.70 -2.22 -11.52
N ARG A 82 0.92 -2.55 -10.25
CA ARG A 82 1.51 -3.82 -9.81
C ARG A 82 0.55 -4.66 -8.96
N ARG A 83 -0.76 -4.53 -9.19
CA ARG A 83 -1.83 -5.22 -8.44
C ARG A 83 -1.65 -6.74 -8.33
N VAL A 84 -1.00 -7.37 -9.29
CA VAL A 84 -0.75 -8.83 -9.31
C VAL A 84 0.24 -9.28 -8.23
N GLU A 85 1.00 -8.36 -7.64
CA GLU A 85 1.98 -8.62 -6.58
C GLU A 85 1.39 -8.45 -5.16
N LEU A 86 0.11 -8.08 -5.05
CA LEU A 86 -0.57 -7.94 -3.76
C LEU A 86 -0.68 -9.31 -3.04
N ASP A 87 0.18 -9.53 -2.03
CA ASP A 87 0.05 -10.64 -1.10
C ASP A 87 -0.85 -10.25 0.08
N GLY A 88 -2.11 -10.68 0.04
CA GLY A 88 -3.12 -10.47 1.09
C GLY A 88 -2.74 -11.02 2.48
N ASN A 89 -1.64 -11.77 2.62
CA ASN A 89 -1.13 -12.19 3.92
C ASN A 89 -0.41 -11.06 4.69
N LEU A 90 0.06 -10.03 4.00
CA LEU A 90 0.92 -8.97 4.54
C LEU A 90 0.11 -7.89 5.29
N TYR A 91 -0.73 -8.31 6.22
CA TYR A 91 -1.68 -7.45 6.94
C TYR A 91 -1.04 -6.16 7.49
N PHE A 92 0.13 -6.25 8.12
CA PHE A 92 0.81 -5.09 8.73
C PHE A 92 1.34 -4.06 7.73
N VAL A 93 1.45 -4.43 6.44
CA VAL A 93 1.80 -3.50 5.36
C VAL A 93 0.53 -3.00 4.67
N LEU A 94 -0.41 -3.91 4.41
CA LEU A 94 -1.60 -3.64 3.62
C LEU A 94 -2.65 -2.80 4.35
N ASP A 95 -2.96 -3.09 5.62
CA ASP A 95 -4.01 -2.38 6.36
C ASP A 95 -3.68 -0.88 6.57
N PRO A 96 -2.45 -0.48 6.97
CA PRO A 96 -2.10 0.93 7.04
C PRO A 96 -2.14 1.64 5.68
N ALA A 97 -1.63 0.98 4.63
CA ALA A 97 -1.64 1.53 3.27
C ALA A 97 -3.06 1.75 2.75
N ALA A 98 -3.95 0.77 2.93
CA ALA A 98 -5.35 0.90 2.52
C ALA A 98 -6.03 2.10 3.19
N LYS A 99 -5.89 2.23 4.51
CA LYS A 99 -6.44 3.36 5.29
C LYS A 99 -5.91 4.72 4.82
N ALA A 100 -4.62 4.82 4.51
CA ALA A 100 -4.03 6.04 3.98
C ALA A 100 -4.60 6.43 2.60
N LEU A 101 -5.10 5.45 1.83
CA LEU A 101 -5.60 5.63 0.47
C LEU A 101 -7.11 5.90 0.38
N GLU A 102 -7.92 5.50 1.38
CA GLU A 102 -9.39 5.59 1.35
C GLU A 102 -9.96 6.96 0.95
N GLY A 103 -9.30 8.03 1.40
CA GLY A 103 -9.77 9.40 1.19
C GLY A 103 -9.60 9.87 -0.25
N LYS A 104 -8.39 9.72 -0.81
CA LYS A 104 -7.99 10.31 -2.10
C LYS A 104 -7.88 9.29 -3.23
N HIS A 105 -7.68 8.02 -2.91
CA HIS A 105 -7.41 6.93 -3.86
C HIS A 105 -8.26 5.68 -3.53
N PRO A 106 -9.61 5.80 -3.53
CA PRO A 106 -10.51 4.73 -3.07
C PRO A 106 -10.41 3.44 -3.89
N GLN A 107 -10.03 3.52 -5.17
CA GLN A 107 -9.82 2.34 -6.02
C GLN A 107 -8.62 1.49 -5.52
N ALA A 108 -7.48 2.14 -5.23
CA ALA A 108 -6.30 1.45 -4.72
C ALA A 108 -6.56 0.84 -3.33
N ALA A 109 -7.21 1.58 -2.43
CA ALA A 109 -7.64 1.06 -1.13
C ALA A 109 -8.52 -0.19 -1.26
N THR A 110 -9.48 -0.16 -2.20
CA THR A 110 -10.39 -1.30 -2.46
C THR A 110 -9.62 -2.53 -2.93
N LEU A 111 -8.63 -2.39 -3.81
CA LEU A 111 -7.80 -3.53 -4.26
C LEU A 111 -7.05 -4.17 -3.10
N ILE A 112 -6.46 -3.37 -2.22
CA ILE A 112 -5.74 -3.87 -1.04
C ILE A 112 -6.69 -4.61 -0.09
N TYR A 113 -7.85 -4.03 0.21
CA TYR A 113 -8.84 -4.68 1.08
C TYR A 113 -9.32 -6.01 0.51
N ARG A 114 -9.61 -6.06 -0.80
CA ARG A 114 -10.04 -7.30 -1.47
C ARG A 114 -8.97 -8.38 -1.43
N ALA A 115 -7.69 -8.03 -1.65
CA ALA A 115 -6.60 -8.99 -1.53
C ALA A 115 -6.52 -9.60 -0.12
N MET A 116 -6.67 -8.80 0.94
CA MET A 116 -6.68 -9.30 2.33
C MET A 116 -7.90 -10.18 2.63
N ILE A 117 -9.08 -9.84 2.08
CA ILE A 117 -10.31 -10.64 2.20
C ILE A 117 -10.11 -12.00 1.52
N GLU A 118 -9.71 -11.99 0.25
CA GLU A 118 -9.50 -13.21 -0.55
C GLU A 118 -8.49 -14.14 0.12
N HIS A 119 -7.32 -13.62 0.52
CA HIS A 119 -6.33 -14.43 1.23
C HIS A 119 -6.89 -15.05 2.52
N THR A 120 -7.63 -14.27 3.30
CA THR A 120 -8.24 -14.73 4.55
C THR A 120 -9.25 -15.86 4.30
N LEU A 121 -10.08 -15.73 3.26
CA LEU A 121 -11.07 -16.73 2.89
C LEU A 121 -10.38 -17.96 2.29
N ASP A 122 -9.54 -17.81 1.28
CA ASP A 122 -8.85 -18.93 0.61
C ASP A 122 -8.05 -19.79 1.59
N ARG A 123 -7.36 -19.16 2.55
CA ARG A 123 -6.57 -19.86 3.56
C ARG A 123 -7.36 -20.25 4.82
N ALA A 124 -8.68 -20.00 4.83
CA ALA A 124 -9.58 -20.28 5.94
C ALA A 124 -9.06 -19.77 7.31
N LYS A 125 -8.47 -18.57 7.33
CA LYS A 125 -7.88 -17.96 8.53
C LYS A 125 -8.99 -17.42 9.44
N SER A 126 -9.65 -18.31 10.19
CA SER A 126 -10.81 -17.98 11.02
C SER A 126 -10.56 -16.83 12.01
N THR A 127 -9.36 -16.73 12.59
CA THR A 127 -8.96 -15.63 13.48
C THR A 127 -8.96 -14.26 12.79
N ARG A 128 -8.87 -14.21 11.45
CA ARG A 128 -8.91 -12.97 10.65
C ARG A 128 -10.31 -12.63 10.10
N TYR A 129 -11.32 -13.48 10.31
CA TYR A 129 -12.66 -13.24 9.73
C TYR A 129 -13.29 -11.92 10.19
N GLY A 130 -13.08 -11.51 11.44
CA GLY A 130 -13.54 -10.19 11.90
C GLY A 130 -12.89 -9.02 11.15
N HIS A 131 -11.61 -9.13 10.80
CA HIS A 131 -10.92 -8.12 9.99
C HIS A 131 -11.44 -8.13 8.55
N ALA A 132 -11.54 -9.32 7.93
CA ALA A 132 -12.06 -9.44 6.57
C ALA A 132 -13.49 -8.90 6.43
N ALA A 133 -14.37 -9.12 7.42
CA ALA A 133 -15.72 -8.58 7.41
C ALA A 133 -15.72 -7.04 7.45
N ARG A 134 -14.86 -6.43 8.27
CA ARG A 134 -14.68 -4.96 8.29
C ARG A 134 -14.13 -4.44 6.97
N HIS A 135 -13.11 -5.07 6.40
CA HIS A 135 -12.58 -4.69 5.09
C HIS A 135 -13.63 -4.76 3.98
N LEU A 136 -14.54 -5.72 4.07
CA LEU A 136 -15.63 -5.86 3.12
C LEU A 136 -16.66 -4.72 3.25
N PHE A 137 -16.94 -4.28 4.48
CA PHE A 137 -17.72 -3.08 4.75
C PHE A 137 -17.04 -1.82 4.21
N GLU A 138 -15.73 -1.65 4.41
CA GLU A 138 -14.99 -0.53 3.81
C GLU A 138 -15.03 -0.55 2.28
N CYS A 139 -14.93 -1.72 1.66
CA CYS A 139 -15.10 -1.84 0.22
C CYS A 139 -16.47 -1.35 -0.27
N LYS A 140 -17.53 -1.50 0.54
CA LYS A 140 -18.87 -0.97 0.23
C LYS A 140 -18.92 0.55 0.41
N SER A 141 -18.35 1.07 1.50
CA SER A 141 -18.34 2.52 1.79
C SER A 141 -17.58 3.32 0.71
N LEU A 142 -16.51 2.75 0.15
CA LEU A 142 -15.69 3.38 -0.89
C LEU A 142 -16.36 3.42 -2.27
N MET A 143 -17.38 2.60 -2.54
CA MET A 143 -18.01 2.53 -3.87
C MET A 143 -18.50 3.88 -4.38
N ALA A 144 -19.11 4.69 -3.49
CA ALA A 144 -19.64 6.00 -3.84
C ALA A 144 -18.56 7.00 -4.26
N LYS A 145 -17.29 6.75 -3.90
CA LYS A 145 -16.15 7.60 -4.22
C LYS A 145 -15.40 7.15 -5.48
N ILE A 146 -15.72 5.97 -6.03
CA ILE A 146 -15.07 5.42 -7.22
C ILE A 146 -15.85 5.88 -8.45
N GLY A 147 -15.35 6.92 -9.13
CA GLY A 147 -16.02 7.53 -10.28
C GLY A 147 -15.93 6.70 -11.58
N SER A 148 -14.84 5.94 -11.77
CA SER A 148 -14.70 4.95 -12.84
C SER A 148 -14.08 3.69 -12.28
N TYR A 149 -14.61 2.54 -12.69
CA TYR A 149 -14.12 1.26 -12.21
C TYR A 149 -12.87 0.79 -12.95
N ASN A 150 -12.44 1.36 -14.10
CA ASN A 150 -11.18 1.06 -14.81
C ASN A 150 -10.43 -0.21 -14.33
N ASP A 151 -10.83 -1.39 -14.84
CA ASP A 151 -10.33 -2.74 -14.50
C ASP A 151 -10.60 -3.31 -13.09
N LEU A 152 -11.22 -2.54 -12.18
CA LEU A 152 -11.76 -2.99 -10.90
C LEU A 152 -13.10 -3.70 -11.09
N GLU A 153 -13.18 -4.95 -10.63
CA GLU A 153 -14.44 -5.69 -10.55
C GLU A 153 -15.50 -4.90 -9.75
N PRO A 154 -16.72 -4.66 -10.27
CA PRO A 154 -17.78 -3.99 -9.52
C PRO A 154 -18.07 -4.70 -8.19
N HIS A 155 -18.34 -3.96 -7.11
CA HIS A 155 -18.50 -4.55 -5.78
C HIS A 155 -19.56 -5.67 -5.72
N ARG A 156 -20.68 -5.52 -6.44
CA ARG A 156 -21.71 -6.57 -6.55
C ARG A 156 -21.18 -7.88 -7.13
N ALA A 157 -20.29 -7.82 -8.12
CA ALA A 157 -19.70 -8.98 -8.76
C ALA A 157 -18.68 -9.64 -7.83
N PHE A 158 -17.83 -8.83 -7.19
CA PHE A 158 -16.91 -9.29 -6.16
C PHE A 158 -17.65 -10.04 -5.03
N LEU A 159 -18.71 -9.45 -4.49
CA LEU A 159 -19.52 -10.04 -3.43
C LEU A 159 -20.17 -11.37 -3.86
N ALA A 160 -20.74 -11.42 -5.07
CA ALA A 160 -21.33 -12.64 -5.61
C ALA A 160 -20.28 -13.76 -5.76
N ARG A 161 -19.08 -13.42 -6.24
CA ARG A 161 -17.97 -14.37 -6.42
C ARG A 161 -17.47 -14.95 -5.10
N ILE A 162 -17.23 -14.10 -4.08
CA ILE A 162 -16.81 -14.58 -2.76
C ILE A 162 -17.93 -15.38 -2.07
N LYS A 163 -19.22 -15.01 -2.26
CA LYS A 163 -20.37 -15.77 -1.75
C LYS A 163 -20.45 -17.15 -2.39
N GLY A 164 -20.28 -17.24 -3.72
CA GLY A 164 -20.25 -18.52 -4.44
C GLY A 164 -19.09 -19.43 -4.02
N SER A 165 -17.89 -18.87 -3.89
CA SER A 165 -16.67 -19.66 -3.58
C SER A 165 -16.54 -20.03 -2.11
N HIS A 166 -17.19 -19.28 -1.22
CA HIS A 166 -16.97 -19.38 0.22
C HIS A 166 -18.25 -19.43 1.06
N ALA A 167 -19.39 -19.82 0.49
CA ALA A 167 -20.68 -19.92 1.19
C ALA A 167 -20.61 -20.68 2.53
N ARG A 168 -19.78 -21.73 2.61
CA ARG A 168 -19.63 -22.56 3.82
C ARG A 168 -18.80 -21.94 4.94
N LYS A 169 -18.18 -20.77 4.74
CA LYS A 169 -17.44 -20.06 5.80
C LYS A 169 -18.41 -19.30 6.70
N THR A 170 -19.28 -20.03 7.38
CA THR A 170 -20.36 -19.48 8.23
C THR A 170 -19.84 -18.47 9.24
N GLY A 171 -18.71 -18.76 9.91
CA GLY A 171 -18.09 -17.84 10.85
C GLY A 171 -17.66 -16.50 10.24
N PHE A 172 -17.36 -16.43 8.94
CA PHE A 172 -17.11 -15.16 8.26
C PHE A 172 -18.43 -14.44 7.97
N TRP A 173 -19.41 -15.14 7.42
CA TRP A 173 -20.72 -14.57 7.07
C TRP A 173 -21.49 -14.06 8.30
N SER A 174 -21.36 -14.72 9.45
CA SER A 174 -21.90 -14.20 10.72
C SER A 174 -21.31 -12.84 11.08
N ARG A 175 -20.00 -12.64 10.91
CA ARG A 175 -19.35 -11.34 11.14
C ARG A 175 -19.77 -10.27 10.15
N VAL A 176 -20.04 -10.65 8.90
CA VAL A 176 -20.59 -9.73 7.90
C VAL A 176 -22.00 -9.28 8.31
N ALA A 177 -22.86 -10.24 8.70
CA ALA A 177 -24.22 -9.94 9.15
C ALA A 177 -24.27 -9.09 10.43
N GLU A 178 -23.31 -9.25 11.35
CA GLU A 178 -23.14 -8.40 12.54
C GLU A 178 -22.88 -6.93 12.17
N LEU A 179 -22.15 -6.67 11.09
CA LEU A 179 -21.74 -5.32 10.67
C LEU A 179 -22.77 -4.62 9.78
N ASP A 180 -23.42 -5.37 8.90
CA ASP A 180 -24.47 -4.84 8.03
C ASP A 180 -25.56 -5.91 7.81
N PRO A 181 -26.65 -5.87 8.61
CA PRO A 181 -27.73 -6.85 8.54
C PRO A 181 -28.44 -6.87 7.18
N LEU A 182 -28.30 -5.84 6.34
CA LEU A 182 -28.93 -5.73 5.02
C LEU A 182 -28.18 -6.53 3.94
N TRP A 183 -27.12 -7.27 4.29
CA TRP A 183 -26.32 -8.11 3.37
C TRP A 183 -26.76 -9.57 3.29
N VAL A 184 -27.66 -10.00 4.18
CA VAL A 184 -28.17 -11.38 4.28
C VAL A 184 -29.36 -11.59 3.36
#